data_AF-A0A352PRM5-F1
#
_entry.id   AF-A0A352PRM5-F1
#
_cell.length_a   1.000
_cell.length_b   1.000
_cell.length_c   1.000
_cell.angle_alpha   90.00
_cell.angle_beta   90.00
_cell.angle_gamma   90.00
#
_symmetry.space_group_name_H-M   'P 1'
#
loop_
_entity.id
_entity.type
_entity.pdbx_description
1 polymer ?
#
loop_
_entity_poly.entity_id
_entity_poly.type
_entity_poly.pdbx_seq_one_letter_code
_entity_poly.pdbx_strand_id
1 'polypeptide(L)'
;MVKQFPEVPVSQLRTQLDPESLPFETTALLEPLQGNVVGQMRAIDAIQFGMGMKEQGYNIFIAGPSKAGLSYIARTFLQEQARQEPTPPDWCYVFNFKEQDRPKSLQLSAGRGR
;
A
#
# COMPACT_ATOMS: atom_id res chain seq x y z
N MET A 1 -45.94 -11.56 25.09
CA MET A 1 -45.86 -10.09 25.29
C MET A 1 -45.10 -9.50 24.11
N VAL A 2 -45.73 -8.61 23.34
CA VAL A 2 -45.06 -7.90 22.24
C VAL A 2 -44.11 -6.87 22.85
N LYS A 3 -42.83 -6.91 22.48
CA LYS A 3 -41.85 -5.90 22.90
C LYS A 3 -42.19 -4.59 22.19
N GLN A 4 -42.66 -3.58 22.92
CA GLN A 4 -42.74 -2.22 22.43
C GLN A 4 -41.34 -1.61 22.43
N PHE A 5 -40.91 -1.08 21.29
CA PHE A 5 -39.70 -0.28 21.17
C PHE A 5 -40.09 1.21 21.16
N PRO A 6 -39.29 2.10 21.76
CA PRO A 6 -39.52 3.54 21.66
C PRO A 6 -39.44 3.98 20.18
N GLU A 7 -40.41 4.78 19.76
CA GLU A 7 -40.44 5.33 18.39
C GLU A 7 -39.31 6.34 18.20
N VAL A 8 -38.63 6.25 17.06
CA VAL A 8 -37.54 7.16 16.68
C VAL A 8 -38.09 8.20 15.69
N PRO A 9 -37.91 9.51 15.94
CA PRO A 9 -38.33 10.56 15.01
C PRO A 9 -37.67 10.39 13.63
N VAL A 10 -38.38 10.75 12.55
CA VAL A 10 -37.88 10.64 11.16
C VAL A 10 -36.51 11.32 10.97
N SER A 11 -36.28 12.43 11.67
CA SER A 11 -35.01 13.18 11.63
C SER A 11 -33.81 12.39 12.16
N GLN A 12 -34.02 11.37 12.97
CA GLN A 12 -32.97 10.52 13.55
C GLN A 12 -32.77 9.19 12.78
N LEU A 13 -33.55 8.95 11.72
CA LEU A 13 -33.41 7.74 10.91
C LEU A 13 -32.22 7.77 9.94
N ARG A 14 -31.63 8.95 9.71
CA ARG A 14 -30.43 9.12 8.88
C ARG A 14 -29.61 10.31 9.34
N THR A 15 -28.30 10.24 9.14
CA THR A 15 -27.44 11.42 9.22
C THR A 15 -27.84 12.42 8.14
N GLN A 16 -27.98 13.68 8.52
CA GLN A 16 -28.20 14.79 7.61
C GLN A 16 -26.97 15.69 7.61
N LEU A 17 -26.48 16.01 6.42
CA LEU A 17 -25.47 17.01 6.18
C LEU A 17 -26.11 18.09 5.31
N ASP A 18 -26.03 19.34 5.76
CA ASP A 18 -26.43 20.48 4.97
C ASP A 18 -25.36 20.73 3.89
N PRO A 19 -25.68 20.63 2.58
CA PRO A 19 -24.71 20.91 1.53
C PRO A 19 -24.13 22.31 1.59
N GLU A 20 -24.89 23.31 2.07
CA GLU A 20 -24.43 24.68 2.21
C GLU A 20 -23.38 24.85 3.33
N SER A 21 -23.25 23.85 4.22
CA SER A 21 -22.21 23.83 5.25
C SER A 21 -20.82 23.46 4.71
N LEU A 22 -20.72 22.95 3.48
CA LEU A 22 -19.45 22.58 2.86
C LEU A 22 -18.78 23.81 2.21
N PRO A 23 -17.47 24.03 2.39
CA PRO A 23 -16.80 25.23 1.89
C PRO A 23 -16.48 25.18 0.38
N PHE A 24 -17.19 24.36 -0.41
CA PHE A 24 -16.96 24.18 -1.84
C PHE A 24 -18.25 23.78 -2.57
N GLU A 25 -18.36 24.18 -3.84
CA GLU A 25 -19.51 23.86 -4.70
C GLU A 25 -19.41 22.46 -5.31
N THR A 26 -18.21 22.07 -5.75
CA THR A 26 -17.97 20.76 -6.37
C THR A 26 -16.67 20.16 -5.88
N THR A 27 -16.58 18.83 -5.87
CA THR A 27 -15.34 18.13 -5.49
C THR A 27 -14.19 18.35 -6.46
N ALA A 28 -14.45 18.89 -7.66
CA ALA A 28 -13.40 19.26 -8.61
C ALA A 28 -12.60 20.50 -8.17
N LEU A 29 -13.13 21.28 -7.22
CA LEU A 29 -12.46 22.45 -6.63
C LEU A 29 -11.57 22.07 -5.44
N LEU A 30 -11.61 20.81 -5.01
CA LEU A 30 -10.79 20.35 -3.90
C LEU A 30 -9.37 20.09 -4.38
N GLU A 31 -8.40 20.61 -3.63
CA GLU A 31 -7.01 20.21 -3.79
C GLU A 31 -6.87 18.70 -3.55
N PRO A 32 -6.07 18.00 -4.36
CA PRO A 32 -5.76 16.61 -4.11
C PRO A 32 -5.25 16.42 -2.69
N LEU A 33 -5.70 15.35 -2.02
CA LEU A 33 -5.27 15.04 -0.67
C LEU A 33 -3.74 14.94 -0.61
N GLN A 34 -3.16 15.64 0.37
CA GLN A 34 -1.75 15.50 0.69
C GLN A 34 -1.57 14.17 1.42
N GLY A 35 -1.04 13.19 0.69
CA GLY A 35 -0.86 11.83 1.17
C GLY A 35 -1.63 10.83 0.32
N ASN A 36 -0.96 9.75 -0.04
CA ASN A 36 -1.48 8.77 -0.98
C ASN A 36 -2.53 7.81 -0.36
N VAL A 37 -2.71 7.79 0.96
CA VAL A 37 -3.56 6.79 1.65
C VAL A 37 -4.37 7.44 2.77
N VAL A 38 -5.68 7.21 2.76
CA VAL A 38 -6.63 7.77 3.74
C VAL A 38 -7.06 6.72 4.75
N GLY A 39 -7.08 7.07 6.04
CA GLY A 39 -7.75 6.27 7.08
C GLY A 39 -7.08 4.94 7.47
N GLN A 40 -5.81 4.74 7.12
CA GLN A 40 -5.09 3.47 7.32
C GLN A 40 -3.81 3.62 8.14
N MET A 41 -3.78 4.53 9.13
CA MET A 41 -2.57 4.90 9.89
C MET A 41 -1.82 3.67 10.43
N ARG A 42 -2.52 2.74 11.08
CA ARG A 42 -1.90 1.50 11.60
C ARG A 42 -1.22 0.66 10.50
N ALA A 43 -1.83 0.56 9.33
CA ALA A 43 -1.24 -0.20 8.23
C ALA A 43 -0.02 0.52 7.64
N ILE A 44 -0.09 1.86 7.54
CA ILE A 44 1.03 2.70 7.10
C ILE A 44 2.23 2.51 8.04
N ASP A 45 2.03 2.63 9.35
CA ASP A 45 3.09 2.48 10.35
C ASP A 45 3.74 1.09 10.27
N ALA A 46 2.94 0.04 10.15
CA ALA A 46 3.44 -1.33 10.05
C ALA A 46 4.27 -1.57 8.77
N ILE A 47 3.84 -1.00 7.64
CA ILE A 47 4.57 -1.08 6.38
C ILE A 47 5.90 -0.34 6.50
N GLN A 48 5.88 0.91 6.99
CA GLN A 48 7.10 1.72 7.16
C GLN A 48 8.09 1.04 8.11
N PHE A 49 7.61 0.51 9.23
CA PHE A 49 8.44 -0.26 10.16
C PHE A 49 9.07 -1.49 9.48
N GLY A 50 8.27 -2.29 8.76
CA GLY A 50 8.76 -3.47 8.08
C GLY A 50 9.77 -3.15 6.97
N MET A 51 9.57 -2.06 6.20
CA MET A 51 10.52 -1.62 5.16
C MET A 51 11.84 -1.10 5.73
N GLY A 52 11.86 -0.70 7.01
CA GLY A 52 13.06 -0.33 7.76
C GLY A 52 13.90 -1.54 8.19
N MET A 53 13.34 -2.75 8.17
CA MET A 53 14.09 -3.98 8.48
C MET A 53 14.93 -4.40 7.26
N LYS A 54 16.23 -4.14 7.30
CA LYS A 54 17.17 -4.46 6.21
C LYS A 54 17.76 -5.87 6.26
N GLU A 55 17.62 -6.55 7.40
CA GLU A 55 18.15 -7.90 7.59
C GLU A 55 17.33 -8.96 6.84
N GLN A 56 17.99 -10.03 6.43
CA GLN A 56 17.32 -11.17 5.82
C GLN A 56 16.45 -11.92 6.84
N GLY A 57 15.38 -12.57 6.34
CA GLY A 57 14.47 -13.37 7.16
C GLY A 57 13.18 -12.64 7.61
N TYR A 58 13.05 -11.35 7.31
CA TYR A 58 11.84 -10.58 7.56
C TYR A 58 11.01 -10.42 6.29
N ASN A 59 9.69 -10.59 6.41
CA ASN A 59 8.72 -10.36 5.35
C ASN A 59 7.53 -9.59 5.92
N ILE A 60 6.85 -8.81 5.06
CA ILE A 60 5.61 -8.11 5.41
C ILE A 60 4.43 -8.87 4.80
N PHE A 61 3.44 -9.21 5.62
CA PHE A 61 2.16 -9.75 5.17
C PHE A 61 1.07 -8.71 5.42
N ILE A 62 0.25 -8.44 4.41
CA ILE A 62 -0.80 -7.41 4.45
C ILE A 62 -2.15 -8.09 4.24
N ALA A 63 -3.07 -7.90 5.18
CA ALA A 63 -4.40 -8.48 5.15
C ALA A 63 -5.47 -7.44 5.45
N GLY A 64 -6.65 -7.67 4.89
CA GLY A 64 -7.82 -6.82 5.08
C GLY A 64 -8.96 -7.21 4.15
N PRO A 65 -10.12 -6.56 4.27
CA PRO A 65 -11.27 -6.82 3.42
C PRO A 65 -10.95 -6.63 1.93
N SER A 66 -11.72 -7.32 1.07
CA SER A 66 -11.65 -7.08 -0.36
C SER A 66 -11.92 -5.61 -0.68
N LYS A 67 -11.21 -5.07 -1.67
CA LYS A 67 -11.27 -3.65 -2.10
C LYS A 67 -10.80 -2.63 -1.04
N ALA A 68 -10.12 -3.05 0.02
CA ALA A 68 -9.50 -2.13 0.99
C ALA A 68 -8.23 -1.42 0.48
N GLY A 69 -7.83 -1.62 -0.77
CA GLY A 69 -6.67 -0.95 -1.37
C GLY A 69 -5.30 -1.49 -0.90
N LEU A 70 -5.23 -2.70 -0.33
CA LEU A 70 -4.01 -3.27 0.28
C LEU A 70 -2.77 -3.18 -0.64
N SER A 71 -2.90 -3.64 -1.89
CA SER A 71 -1.79 -3.59 -2.87
C SER A 71 -1.44 -2.17 -3.29
N TYR A 72 -2.42 -1.27 -3.33
CA TYR A 72 -2.18 0.14 -3.64
C TYR A 72 -1.34 0.78 -2.54
N ILE A 73 -1.74 0.62 -1.28
CA ILE A 73 -1.02 1.13 -0.11
C ILE A 73 0.43 0.62 -0.11
N ALA A 74 0.61 -0.71 -0.21
CA ALA A 74 1.94 -1.32 -0.21
C ALA A 74 2.84 -0.76 -1.31
N ARG A 75 2.32 -0.70 -2.55
CA ARG A 75 3.08 -0.25 -3.70
C ARG A 75 3.47 1.22 -3.60
N THR A 76 2.57 2.07 -3.10
CA THR A 76 2.85 3.50 -2.90
C THR A 76 4.09 3.70 -2.04
N PHE A 77 4.12 3.11 -0.84
CA PHE A 77 5.25 3.29 0.08
C PHE A 77 6.53 2.60 -0.40
N LEU A 78 6.42 1.41 -1.01
CA LEU A 78 7.57 0.73 -1.61
C LEU A 78 8.19 1.54 -2.77
N GLN A 79 7.38 2.18 -3.61
CA GLN A 79 7.87 3.01 -4.71
C GLN A 79 8.53 4.29 -4.21
N GLU A 80 7.97 4.93 -3.18
CA GLU A 80 8.55 6.12 -2.56
C GLU A 80 9.94 5.83 -1.96
N GLN A 81 10.10 4.69 -1.28
CA GLN A 81 11.39 4.27 -0.73
C GLN A 81 12.36 3.82 -1.83
N ALA A 82 11.92 3.00 -2.79
CA ALA A 82 12.79 2.49 -3.85
C ALA A 82 13.40 3.60 -4.73
N ARG A 83 12.70 4.73 -4.91
CA ARG A 83 13.23 5.91 -5.63
C ARG A 83 14.47 6.53 -4.96
N GLN A 84 14.67 6.28 -3.68
CA GLN A 84 15.77 6.81 -2.88
C GLN A 84 16.88 5.78 -2.65
N GLU A 85 16.67 4.54 -3.09
CA GLU A 85 17.64 3.45 -2.95
C GLU A 85 18.47 3.28 -4.24
N PRO A 86 19.70 2.72 -4.14
CA PRO A 86 20.52 2.45 -5.31
C PRO A 86 19.82 1.47 -6.27
N THR A 87 20.03 1.66 -7.57
CA THR A 87 19.56 0.72 -8.58
C THR A 87 20.05 -0.70 -8.26
N PRO A 88 19.15 -1.71 -8.19
CA PRO A 88 19.54 -3.09 -7.92
C PRO A 88 20.56 -3.63 -8.94
N PRO A 89 21.41 -4.59 -8.54
CA PRO A 89 22.34 -5.25 -9.46
C PRO A 89 21.59 -6.08 -10.50
N ASP A 90 22.24 -6.30 -11.64
CA ASP A 90 21.74 -7.25 -12.65
C ASP A 90 22.17 -8.67 -12.27
N TRP A 91 21.33 -9.65 -12.58
CA TRP A 91 21.61 -11.07 -12.36
C TRP A 91 21.59 -11.83 -13.69
N CYS A 92 22.66 -12.56 -13.98
CA CYS A 92 22.79 -13.38 -15.18
C CYS A 92 23.03 -14.85 -14.83
N TYR A 93 22.34 -15.75 -15.51
CA TYR A 93 22.66 -17.18 -15.44
C TYR A 93 23.62 -17.57 -16.56
N VAL A 94 24.73 -18.18 -16.20
CA VAL A 94 25.73 -18.71 -17.14
C VAL A 94 25.79 -20.22 -17.07
N PHE A 95 26.11 -20.82 -18.22
CA PHE A 95 26.29 -22.25 -18.31
C PHE A 95 27.43 -22.71 -17.39
N ASN A 96 27.17 -23.76 -16.63
CA ASN A 96 28.15 -24.35 -15.73
C ASN A 96 28.77 -25.59 -16.38
N PHE A 97 29.96 -25.43 -16.96
CA PHE A 97 30.67 -26.53 -17.64
C PHE A 97 30.98 -27.74 -16.76
N LYS A 98 31.03 -27.56 -15.43
CA LYS A 98 31.29 -28.67 -14.49
C LYS A 98 30.03 -29.46 -14.14
N GLU A 99 28.89 -28.78 -14.03
CA GLU A 99 27.59 -29.36 -13.65
C GLU A 99 26.53 -28.74 -14.56
N GLN A 100 26.29 -29.36 -15.72
CA GLN A 100 25.53 -28.76 -16.83
C GLN A 100 24.06 -28.49 -16.47
N ASP A 101 23.51 -29.24 -15.53
CA ASP A 101 22.15 -29.12 -14.98
C ASP A 101 22.04 -28.07 -13.86
N ARG A 102 23.16 -27.43 -13.48
CA ARG A 102 23.22 -26.45 -12.39
C ARG A 102 23.86 -25.14 -12.86
N PRO A 103 23.13 -24.28 -13.60
CA PRO A 103 23.64 -22.99 -14.06
C PRO A 103 24.10 -22.13 -12.87
N LYS A 104 25.13 -21.30 -13.10
CA LYS A 104 25.66 -20.38 -12.08
C LYS A 104 25.05 -19.00 -12.24
N SER A 105 24.71 -18.37 -11.12
CA SER A 105 24.30 -16.96 -11.09
C SER A 105 25.53 -16.06 -10.95
N LEU A 106 25.58 -15.00 -11.76
CA LEU A 106 26.54 -13.90 -11.65
C LEU A 106 25.80 -12.63 -11.26
N GLN A 107 26.32 -11.92 -10.26
CA GLN A 107 25.88 -10.58 -9.90
C GLN A 107 26.72 -9.56 -10.65
N LEU A 108 26.07 -8.67 -11.40
CA LEU A 108 26.72 -7.61 -12.18
C LEU A 108 26.26 -6.25 -11.68
N SER A 109 27.07 -5.21 -11.90
CA SER A 109 26.61 -3.84 -11.65
C SER A 109 25.43 -3.49 -12.55
N ALA A 110 24.57 -2.59 -12.08
CA ALA A 110 23.33 -2.24 -12.76
C ALA A 110 23.57 -1.84 -14.24
N GLY A 111 22.80 -2.44 -15.15
CA GLY A 111 22.85 -2.19 -16.59
C GLY A 111 23.90 -2.99 -17.36
N ARG A 112 24.72 -3.83 -16.71
CA ARG A 112 25.76 -4.65 -17.37
C ARG A 112 25.28 -6.03 -17.82
N GLY A 113 24.11 -6.48 -17.38
CA GLY A 113 23.54 -7.79 -17.72
C GLY A 113 22.62 -7.78 -18.94
N ARG A 114 22.63 -6.69 -19.72
CA ARG A 114 21.88 -6.55 -20.97
C ARG A 114 22.56 -7.25 -22.14
#